data_AF-A0A2I2F5F7-F1
#
_entry.id   AF-A0A2I2F5F7-F1
#
_cell.length_a   1.000
_cell.length_b   1.000
_cell.length_c   1.000
_cell.angle_alpha   90.00
_cell.angle_beta   90.00
_cell.angle_gamma   90.00
#
_symmetry.space_group_name_H-M   'P 1'
#
loop_
_entity.id
_entity.type
_entity.pdbx_description
1 polymer ?
#
loop_
_entity_poly.entity_id
_entity_poly.type
_entity_poly.pdbx_seq_one_letter_code
_entity_poly.pdbx_strand_id
1 'polypeptide(L)'
;MSVFSQLRNRVLEWRHGIPLPTLETNTSPIFQSWHQFDTSSNKWLPLDSPHKPSEESSTADTTPAQDSKLVLATWNVDAGAPDSATRISSIISHLQASAPLVNVIFLQEVSRTALSTLLATPWLREHWYSSEADTTNWGAGPFATMTLVSKSKLRDSALGPVWRLKYPSRFQRDALCCDIFLPSGSAPLSRVRLINVHLDSLPIQPSKRPIQLSIIASYLRAAGRGVVAGDFNPVLPEDDALIGTNELKDVWADLRPEEDGFTKLKGSSV
;
A
#
# COMPACT_ATOMS: atom_id res chain seq x y z
N MET A 1 -2.02 28.67 9.20
CA MET A 1 -2.14 27.22 9.45
C MET A 1 -0.94 26.40 8.96
N SER A 2 -0.11 26.86 8.02
CA SER A 2 0.99 26.03 7.47
C SER A 2 2.19 25.79 8.41
N VAL A 3 2.47 26.68 9.38
CA VAL A 3 3.60 26.51 10.31
C VAL A 3 3.38 25.33 11.27
N PHE A 4 2.14 25.10 11.72
CA PHE A 4 1.80 23.98 12.60
C PHE A 4 1.88 22.63 11.88
N SER A 5 1.43 22.55 10.62
CA SER A 5 1.56 21.33 9.83
C SER A 5 3.01 21.02 9.47
N GLN A 6 3.83 22.05 9.21
CA GLN A 6 5.28 21.90 8.99
C GLN A 6 6.00 21.37 10.23
N LEU A 7 5.72 21.95 11.40
CA LEU A 7 6.31 21.50 12.66
C LEU A 7 5.86 20.07 12.99
N ARG A 8 4.57 19.76 12.83
CA ARG A 8 4.02 18.41 13.02
C ARG A 8 4.71 17.41 12.08
N ASN A 9 4.84 17.74 10.81
CA ASN A 9 5.49 16.84 9.84
C ASN A 9 6.96 16.64 10.23
N ARG A 10 7.72 17.68 10.57
CA ARG A 10 9.11 17.53 11.08
C ARG A 10 9.23 16.64 12.31
N VAL A 11 8.31 16.75 13.26
CA VAL A 11 8.29 15.88 14.45
C VAL A 11 8.02 14.42 14.05
N LEU A 12 7.09 14.18 13.13
CA LEU A 12 6.79 12.84 12.63
C LEU A 12 7.94 12.26 11.79
N GLU A 13 8.57 13.08 10.94
CA GLU A 13 9.76 12.71 10.17
C GLU A 13 10.90 12.29 11.11
N TRP A 14 11.15 13.08 12.15
CA TRP A 14 12.18 12.77 13.15
C TRP A 14 11.85 11.49 13.94
N ARG A 15 10.60 11.36 14.40
CA ARG A 15 10.15 10.22 15.21
C ARG A 15 10.14 8.91 14.44
N HIS A 16 9.67 8.93 13.20
CA HIS A 16 9.49 7.71 12.39
C HIS A 16 10.59 7.53 11.34
N GLY A 17 11.52 8.47 11.20
CA GLY A 17 12.62 8.40 10.25
C GLY A 17 12.15 8.34 8.79
N ILE A 18 11.08 9.04 8.45
CA ILE A 18 10.49 9.06 7.10
C ILE A 18 10.53 10.47 6.52
N PRO A 19 10.72 10.65 5.21
CA PRO A 19 10.49 11.94 4.58
C PRO A 19 8.99 12.16 4.32
N LEU A 20 8.47 13.32 4.69
CA LEU A 20 7.10 13.77 4.49
C LEU A 20 7.07 15.07 3.69
N PRO A 21 5.99 15.37 2.94
CA PRO A 21 5.87 16.65 2.27
C PRO A 21 5.84 17.82 3.27
N THR A 22 6.53 18.92 2.92
CA THR A 22 6.64 20.11 3.77
C THR A 22 5.45 21.08 3.64
N LEU A 23 4.61 20.94 2.62
CA LEU A 23 3.58 21.93 2.25
C LEU A 23 2.13 21.42 2.38
N GLU A 24 1.92 20.14 2.66
CA GLU A 24 0.57 19.56 2.76
C GLU A 24 -0.07 19.87 4.12
N THR A 25 -0.95 20.88 4.17
CA THR A 25 -1.56 21.36 5.42
C THR A 25 -2.86 20.64 5.79
N ASN A 26 -3.47 19.91 4.86
CA ASN A 26 -4.80 19.30 5.01
C ASN A 26 -4.76 17.77 5.13
N THR A 27 -3.59 17.21 5.37
CA THR A 27 -3.41 15.77 5.55
C THR A 27 -3.06 15.46 6.99
N SER A 28 -3.34 14.24 7.43
CA SER A 28 -2.92 13.75 8.74
C SER A 28 -2.48 12.30 8.59
N PRO A 29 -1.16 12.02 8.61
CA PRO A 29 -0.67 10.65 8.65
C PRO A 29 -0.95 10.04 10.04
N ILE A 30 -1.49 8.83 10.05
CA ILE A 30 -1.82 8.05 11.24
C ILE A 30 -0.99 6.78 11.20
N PHE A 31 0.05 6.71 12.03
CA PHE A 31 0.97 5.58 12.07
C PHE A 31 0.32 4.37 12.73
N GLN A 32 0.61 3.19 12.19
CA GLN A 32 0.21 1.90 12.74
C GLN A 32 1.40 0.92 12.69
N SER A 33 1.24 -0.24 13.33
CA SER A 33 2.26 -1.29 13.31
C SER A 33 2.04 -2.23 12.12
N TRP A 34 3.13 -2.82 11.65
CA TRP A 34 3.07 -4.11 10.97
C TRP A 34 2.73 -5.20 11.97
N HIS A 35 2.16 -6.30 11.49
CA HIS A 35 1.81 -7.44 12.32
C HIS A 35 2.37 -8.73 11.71
N GLN A 36 2.79 -9.63 12.58
CA GLN A 36 3.15 -11.00 12.20
C GLN A 36 2.33 -11.99 13.03
N PHE A 37 2.02 -13.13 12.44
CA PHE A 37 1.33 -14.18 13.17
C PHE A 37 2.30 -14.93 14.09
N ASP A 38 2.00 -14.94 15.38
CA ASP A 38 2.69 -15.74 16.37
C ASP A 38 1.90 -17.04 16.62
N THR A 39 2.56 -18.16 16.34
CA THR A 39 1.95 -19.49 16.47
C THR A 39 1.75 -19.87 17.93
N SER A 40 2.60 -19.37 18.84
CA SER A 40 2.52 -19.73 20.27
C SER A 40 1.28 -19.16 20.96
N SER A 41 0.94 -17.90 20.66
CA SER A 41 -0.27 -17.23 21.15
C SER A 41 -1.47 -17.35 20.22
N ASN A 42 -1.30 -17.92 19.02
CA ASN A 42 -2.31 -18.03 17.96
C ASN A 42 -2.94 -16.67 17.62
N LYS A 43 -2.11 -15.62 17.54
CA LYS A 43 -2.53 -14.22 17.32
C LYS A 43 -1.60 -13.49 16.36
N TRP A 44 -2.13 -12.47 15.70
CA TRP A 44 -1.32 -11.47 15.01
C TRP A 44 -0.80 -10.47 16.06
N LEU A 45 0.53 -10.41 16.21
CA LEU A 45 1.18 -9.51 17.15
C LEU A 45 1.81 -8.34 16.40
N PRO A 46 1.78 -7.11 16.96
CA PRO A 46 2.47 -5.99 16.36
C PRO A 46 3.97 -6.25 16.36
N LEU A 47 4.64 -5.85 15.27
CA LEU A 47 6.09 -5.73 15.26
C LEU A 47 6.47 -4.44 15.98
N ASP A 48 7.47 -4.54 16.85
CA ASP A 48 8.13 -3.35 17.41
C ASP A 48 8.68 -2.50 16.25
N SER A 49 8.69 -1.18 16.44
CA SER A 49 8.95 -0.21 15.36
C SER A 49 10.09 -0.68 14.45
N PRO A 50 9.88 -0.71 13.12
CA PRO A 50 10.89 -1.18 12.19
C PRO A 50 12.19 -0.41 12.44
N HIS A 51 13.24 -1.15 12.76
CA HIS A 51 14.54 -0.61 13.09
C HIS A 51 14.93 0.46 12.05
N LYS A 52 15.36 1.65 12.50
CA LYS A 52 16.22 2.48 11.65
C LYS A 52 17.34 1.57 11.18
N PRO A 53 17.66 1.49 9.87
CA PRO A 53 18.85 0.78 9.44
C PRO A 53 20.00 1.36 10.23
N SER A 54 20.53 0.60 11.19
CA SER A 54 21.74 0.98 11.88
C SER A 54 22.84 0.94 10.82
N GLU A 55 23.61 2.03 10.73
CA GLU A 55 24.80 2.10 9.87
C GLU A 55 25.85 1.00 10.22
N GLU A 56 25.62 0.23 11.29
CA GLU A 56 26.55 -0.74 11.87
C GLU A 56 26.30 -2.21 11.48
N SER A 57 25.28 -2.54 10.67
CA SER A 57 25.13 -3.92 10.16
C SER A 57 25.98 -4.16 8.91
N SER A 58 27.28 -3.91 9.01
CA SER A 58 28.23 -4.01 7.90
C SER A 58 29.15 -5.23 8.00
N THR A 59 28.65 -6.43 8.34
CA THR A 59 29.42 -7.68 8.20
C THR A 59 28.55 -8.92 7.95
N ALA A 60 27.46 -8.80 7.18
CA ALA A 60 26.83 -9.97 6.59
C ALA A 60 27.24 -10.05 5.12
N ASP A 61 28.06 -11.05 4.81
CA ASP A 61 28.52 -11.43 3.49
C ASP A 61 27.30 -11.54 2.54
N THR A 62 27.01 -10.45 1.84
CA THR A 62 25.88 -10.35 0.93
C THR A 62 26.48 -10.10 -0.44
N THR A 63 26.85 -11.20 -1.11
CA THR A 63 26.85 -11.21 -2.57
C THR A 63 25.58 -10.49 -3.04
N PRO A 64 25.68 -9.42 -3.84
CA PRO A 64 24.51 -8.72 -4.33
C PRO A 64 23.64 -9.74 -5.03
N ALA A 65 22.44 -9.98 -4.51
CA ALA A 65 21.48 -10.86 -5.17
C ALA A 65 21.20 -10.23 -6.53
N GLN A 66 21.83 -10.79 -7.56
CA GLN A 66 21.66 -10.42 -8.95
C GLN A 66 20.16 -10.45 -9.25
N ASP A 67 19.59 -9.30 -9.59
CA ASP A 67 18.24 -9.17 -10.15
C ASP A 67 17.04 -9.54 -9.25
N SER A 68 16.98 -9.02 -8.02
CA SER A 68 15.79 -9.22 -7.17
C SER A 68 14.58 -8.35 -7.61
N LYS A 69 13.91 -8.72 -8.70
CA LYS A 69 12.66 -8.08 -9.18
C LYS A 69 11.59 -8.07 -8.08
N LEU A 70 11.05 -6.91 -7.72
CA LEU A 70 9.92 -6.82 -6.79
C LEU A 70 8.60 -7.01 -7.56
N VAL A 71 7.78 -7.96 -7.13
CA VAL A 71 6.46 -8.24 -7.74
C VAL A 71 5.37 -7.74 -6.81
N LEU A 72 4.54 -6.81 -7.29
CA LEU A 72 3.38 -6.28 -6.59
C LEU A 72 2.10 -6.71 -7.30
N ALA A 73 1.15 -7.26 -6.56
CA ALA A 73 -0.21 -7.50 -7.03
C ALA A 73 -1.16 -6.50 -6.34
N THR A 74 -2.13 -5.98 -7.09
CA THR A 74 -3.20 -5.13 -6.54
C THR A 74 -4.57 -5.63 -6.97
N TRP A 75 -5.54 -5.64 -6.05
CA TRP A 75 -6.89 -6.11 -6.34
C TRP A 75 -7.96 -5.45 -5.44
N ASN A 76 -8.97 -4.83 -6.04
CA ASN A 76 -10.21 -4.49 -5.34
C ASN A 76 -11.06 -5.76 -5.20
N VAL A 77 -11.30 -6.20 -3.96
CA VAL A 77 -11.92 -7.50 -3.67
C VAL A 77 -13.45 -7.44 -3.48
N ASP A 78 -14.04 -6.28 -3.80
CA ASP A 78 -15.47 -6.00 -3.83
C ASP A 78 -16.18 -6.31 -2.50
N ALA A 79 -16.17 -5.36 -1.57
CA ALA A 79 -16.79 -5.57 -0.27
C ALA A 79 -18.32 -5.77 -0.37
N GLY A 80 -18.94 -5.31 -1.46
CA GLY A 80 -20.38 -5.33 -1.66
C GLY A 80 -20.93 -6.66 -2.20
N ALA A 81 -20.10 -7.45 -2.88
CA ALA A 81 -20.52 -8.75 -3.40
C ALA A 81 -20.79 -9.81 -2.31
N PRO A 82 -21.67 -10.80 -2.56
CA PRO A 82 -21.94 -11.91 -1.65
C PRO A 82 -20.76 -12.89 -1.54
N ASP A 83 -20.69 -13.66 -0.45
CA ASP A 83 -19.68 -14.70 -0.21
C ASP A 83 -18.23 -14.21 -0.15
N SER A 84 -18.00 -13.07 0.53
CA SER A 84 -16.68 -12.44 0.60
C SER A 84 -15.56 -13.35 1.13
N ALA A 85 -15.87 -14.30 2.02
CA ALA A 85 -14.92 -15.29 2.52
C ALA A 85 -14.41 -16.24 1.42
N THR A 86 -15.32 -16.78 0.61
CA THR A 86 -14.98 -17.70 -0.49
C THR A 86 -14.20 -16.97 -1.57
N ARG A 87 -14.65 -15.76 -1.94
CA ARG A 87 -13.95 -14.95 -2.95
C ARG A 87 -12.53 -14.60 -2.52
N ILE A 88 -12.34 -14.10 -1.30
CA ILE A 88 -11.00 -13.72 -0.85
C ILE A 88 -10.07 -14.93 -0.74
N SER A 89 -10.59 -16.08 -0.28
CA SER A 89 -9.82 -17.34 -0.26
C SER A 89 -9.37 -17.76 -1.66
N SER A 90 -10.24 -17.59 -2.65
CA SER A 90 -9.95 -17.91 -4.06
C SER A 90 -8.91 -16.97 -4.65
N ILE A 91 -9.02 -15.66 -4.38
CA ILE A 91 -8.03 -14.65 -4.78
C ILE A 91 -6.66 -14.99 -4.20
N ILE A 92 -6.59 -15.27 -2.89
CA ILE A 92 -5.33 -15.63 -2.23
C ILE A 92 -4.74 -16.93 -2.78
N SER A 93 -5.57 -17.94 -3.03
CA SER A 93 -5.12 -19.20 -3.64
C SER A 93 -4.53 -18.97 -5.04
N HIS A 94 -5.15 -18.08 -5.83
CA HIS A 94 -4.64 -17.70 -7.14
C HIS A 94 -3.29 -16.96 -7.04
N LEU A 95 -3.16 -16.00 -6.13
CA LEU A 95 -1.91 -15.26 -5.92
C LEU A 95 -0.79 -16.18 -5.39
N GLN A 96 -1.11 -17.16 -4.54
CA GLN A 96 -0.16 -18.15 -4.06
C GLN A 96 0.39 -19.03 -5.19
N ALA A 97 -0.44 -19.37 -6.18
CA ALA A 97 -0.05 -20.17 -7.34
C ALA A 97 0.61 -19.35 -8.47
N SER A 98 0.74 -18.03 -8.33
CA SER A 98 1.24 -17.15 -9.38
C SER A 98 2.74 -17.34 -9.64
N ALA A 99 3.13 -17.14 -10.90
CA ALA A 99 4.52 -17.08 -11.34
C ALA A 99 4.73 -15.80 -12.19
N PRO A 100 5.65 -14.89 -11.81
CA PRO A 100 6.55 -14.96 -10.65
C PRO A 100 5.83 -14.78 -9.30
N LEU A 101 6.46 -15.22 -8.22
CA LEU A 101 5.92 -15.10 -6.86
C LEU A 101 5.72 -13.64 -6.45
N VAL A 102 4.52 -13.33 -5.95
CA VAL A 102 4.17 -12.00 -5.44
C VAL A 102 4.93 -11.69 -4.14
N ASN A 103 5.42 -10.46 -4.02
CA ASN A 103 6.15 -9.99 -2.84
C ASN A 103 5.35 -8.98 -2.01
N VAL A 104 4.46 -8.22 -2.66
CA VAL A 104 3.57 -7.25 -2.02
C VAL A 104 2.17 -7.42 -2.59
N ILE A 105 1.16 -7.45 -1.71
CA ILE A 105 -0.25 -7.49 -2.12
C ILE A 105 -0.94 -6.24 -1.58
N PHE A 106 -1.57 -5.49 -2.49
CA PHE A 106 -2.47 -4.39 -2.18
C PHE A 106 -3.91 -4.84 -2.38
N LEU A 107 -4.71 -4.79 -1.33
CA LEU A 107 -6.13 -5.06 -1.41
C LEU A 107 -6.92 -3.79 -1.14
N GLN A 108 -7.98 -3.57 -1.92
CA GLN A 108 -9.00 -2.55 -1.69
C GLN A 108 -10.34 -3.23 -1.40
N GLU A 109 -11.23 -2.55 -0.70
CA GLU A 109 -12.54 -3.09 -0.30
C GLU A 109 -12.48 -4.40 0.50
N VAL A 110 -11.51 -4.51 1.41
CA VAL A 110 -11.48 -5.62 2.35
C VAL A 110 -12.60 -5.42 3.35
N SER A 111 -13.63 -6.27 3.30
CA SER A 111 -14.71 -6.31 4.28
C SER A 111 -14.24 -6.95 5.59
N ARG A 112 -15.01 -6.79 6.67
CA ARG A 112 -14.71 -7.42 7.98
C ARG A 112 -14.60 -8.94 7.88
N THR A 113 -15.50 -9.55 7.13
CA THR A 113 -15.50 -10.99 6.85
C THR A 113 -14.26 -11.38 6.04
N ALA A 114 -13.93 -10.63 4.98
CA ALA A 114 -12.73 -10.90 4.19
C ALA A 114 -11.44 -10.77 5.02
N LEU A 115 -11.33 -9.75 5.89
CA LEU A 115 -10.21 -9.61 6.82
C LEU A 115 -10.10 -10.83 7.73
N SER A 116 -11.20 -11.27 8.36
CA SER A 116 -11.20 -12.43 9.23
C SER A 116 -10.69 -13.68 8.50
N THR A 117 -11.15 -13.91 7.26
CA THR A 117 -10.69 -15.02 6.42
C THR A 117 -9.20 -14.89 6.07
N LEU A 118 -8.73 -13.71 5.67
CA LEU A 118 -7.32 -13.44 5.38
C LEU A 118 -6.43 -13.75 6.59
N LEU A 119 -6.76 -13.21 7.75
CA LEU A 119 -6.01 -13.40 8.99
C LEU A 119 -6.09 -14.83 9.53
N ALA A 120 -7.06 -15.62 9.08
CA ALA A 120 -7.19 -17.04 9.38
C ALA A 120 -6.42 -17.96 8.40
N THR A 121 -6.01 -17.44 7.23
CA THR A 121 -5.41 -18.25 6.17
C THR A 121 -3.99 -18.71 6.55
N PRO A 122 -3.71 -20.03 6.63
CA PRO A 122 -2.42 -20.55 7.09
C PRO A 122 -1.21 -20.03 6.30
N TRP A 123 -1.33 -19.99 4.97
CA TRP A 123 -0.27 -19.48 4.09
C TRP A 123 0.09 -18.02 4.40
N LEU A 124 -0.91 -17.18 4.71
CA LEU A 124 -0.67 -15.78 5.08
C LEU A 124 0.00 -15.67 6.45
N ARG A 125 -0.49 -16.43 7.43
CA ARG A 125 0.10 -16.47 8.79
C ARG A 125 1.59 -16.84 8.74
N GLU A 126 1.92 -17.86 7.96
CA GLU A 126 3.28 -18.37 7.87
C GLU A 126 4.21 -17.41 7.10
N HIS A 127 3.79 -16.90 5.94
CA HIS A 127 4.71 -16.26 5.00
C HIS A 127 4.56 -14.75 4.82
N TRP A 128 3.61 -14.09 5.50
CA TRP A 128 3.31 -12.68 5.26
C TRP A 128 3.26 -11.84 6.53
N TYR A 129 3.72 -10.59 6.41
CA TYR A 129 3.40 -9.50 7.31
C TYR A 129 2.11 -8.82 6.88
N SER A 130 1.37 -8.30 7.84
CA SER A 130 0.08 -7.66 7.61
C SER A 130 0.04 -6.24 8.17
N SER A 131 -0.50 -5.30 7.39
CA SER A 131 -0.79 -3.96 7.90
C SER A 131 -1.93 -3.98 8.94
N GLU A 132 -2.82 -4.97 8.88
CA GLU A 132 -3.99 -5.10 9.74
C GLU A 132 -3.91 -6.37 10.61
N ALA A 133 -4.19 -6.26 11.91
CA ALA A 133 -4.48 -7.42 12.78
C ALA A 133 -5.97 -7.50 13.14
N ASP A 134 -6.70 -6.40 12.96
CA ASP A 134 -8.11 -6.23 13.23
C ASP A 134 -8.62 -5.00 12.45
N THR A 135 -9.78 -4.46 12.83
CA THR A 135 -10.40 -3.30 12.17
C THR A 135 -10.16 -1.96 12.89
N THR A 136 -9.25 -1.90 13.86
CA THR A 136 -9.05 -0.71 14.71
C THR A 136 -8.72 0.53 13.90
N ASN A 137 -7.96 0.38 12.80
CA ASN A 137 -7.48 1.50 11.98
C ASN A 137 -8.42 1.88 10.82
N TRP A 138 -9.58 1.24 10.67
CA TRP A 138 -10.45 1.40 9.49
C TRP A 138 -11.31 2.67 9.53
N GLY A 139 -11.42 3.31 10.69
CA GLY A 139 -12.41 4.37 10.91
C GLY A 139 -13.84 3.81 10.90
N ALA A 140 -14.81 4.64 10.52
CA ALA A 140 -16.23 4.27 10.54
C ALA A 140 -16.71 3.47 9.31
N GLY A 141 -15.84 3.25 8.33
CA GLY A 141 -16.20 2.61 7.05
C GLY A 141 -16.52 1.10 7.17
N PRO A 142 -17.31 0.55 6.24
CA PRO A 142 -17.64 -0.88 6.21
C PRO A 142 -16.50 -1.78 5.69
N PHE A 143 -15.48 -1.18 5.06
CA PHE A 143 -14.31 -1.85 4.50
C PHE A 143 -13.09 -0.93 4.51
N ALA A 144 -11.90 -1.49 4.30
CA ALA A 144 -10.66 -0.73 4.20
C ALA A 144 -9.70 -1.27 3.14
N THR A 145 -8.61 -0.56 2.95
CA THR A 145 -7.41 -1.03 2.25
C THR A 145 -6.55 -1.89 3.18
N MET A 146 -5.83 -2.87 2.63
CA MET A 146 -4.90 -3.73 3.37
C MET A 146 -3.65 -3.97 2.53
N THR A 147 -2.50 -3.99 3.19
CA THR A 147 -1.23 -4.33 2.55
C THR A 147 -0.64 -5.57 3.21
N LEU A 148 -0.21 -6.54 2.40
CA LEU A 148 0.55 -7.70 2.84
C LEU A 148 1.96 -7.65 2.23
N VAL A 149 2.98 -7.99 3.01
CA VAL A 149 4.38 -8.04 2.55
C VAL A 149 4.99 -9.40 2.84
N SER A 150 5.64 -10.02 1.85
CA SER A 150 6.18 -11.38 1.97
C SER A 150 7.46 -11.44 2.80
N LYS A 151 7.50 -12.35 3.79
CA LYS A 151 8.65 -12.58 4.68
C LYS A 151 9.88 -13.14 3.96
N SER A 152 9.67 -13.89 2.86
CA SER A 152 10.75 -14.60 2.18
C SER A 152 11.73 -13.65 1.49
N LYS A 153 11.23 -12.53 0.96
CA LYS A 153 12.02 -11.52 0.24
C LYS A 153 12.28 -10.26 1.07
N LEU A 154 11.36 -9.90 1.95
CA LEU A 154 11.41 -8.69 2.75
C LEU A 154 11.31 -9.08 4.22
N ARG A 155 12.43 -9.51 4.82
CA ARG A 155 12.52 -9.82 6.26
C ARG A 155 12.23 -8.56 7.09
N ASP A 156 12.03 -8.71 8.40
CA ASP A 156 11.73 -7.61 9.34
C ASP A 156 12.63 -6.38 9.15
N SER A 157 13.94 -6.58 8.98
CA SER A 157 14.92 -5.50 8.75
C SER A 157 14.70 -4.66 7.47
N ALA A 158 13.93 -5.20 6.51
CA ALA A 158 13.59 -4.53 5.26
C ALA A 158 12.23 -3.81 5.32
N LEU A 159 11.45 -3.97 6.40
CA LEU A 159 10.21 -3.22 6.58
C LEU A 159 10.52 -1.83 7.12
N GLY A 160 9.85 -0.83 6.58
CA GLY A 160 9.77 0.51 7.14
C GLY A 160 8.39 0.78 7.74
N PRO A 161 8.14 2.01 8.23
CA PRO A 161 6.87 2.38 8.84
C PRO A 161 5.68 2.16 7.91
N VAL A 162 4.51 1.90 8.49
CA VAL A 162 3.21 1.84 7.81
C VAL A 162 2.24 2.85 8.44
N TRP A 163 1.51 3.58 7.61
CA TRP A 163 0.60 4.61 8.07
C TRP A 163 -0.55 4.85 7.09
N ARG A 164 -1.68 5.31 7.62
CA ARG A 164 -2.81 5.79 6.82
C ARG A 164 -2.72 7.29 6.64
N LEU A 165 -2.83 7.74 5.40
CA LEU A 165 -2.85 9.14 5.03
C LEU A 165 -4.29 9.55 4.71
N LYS A 166 -4.89 10.33 5.61
CA LYS A 166 -6.21 10.94 5.35
C LYS A 166 -6.08 12.15 4.43
N TYR A 167 -6.96 12.22 3.44
CA TYR A 167 -7.09 13.31 2.48
C TYR A 167 -8.57 13.64 2.23
N PRO A 168 -8.90 14.76 1.55
CA PRO A 168 -10.29 15.07 1.20
C PRO A 168 -10.97 13.95 0.40
N SER A 169 -12.10 13.43 0.89
CA SER A 169 -12.83 12.32 0.28
C SER A 169 -14.32 12.38 0.62
N ARG A 170 -15.17 12.01 -0.34
CA ARG A 170 -16.62 11.82 -0.14
C ARG A 170 -16.96 10.44 0.45
N PHE A 171 -16.10 9.45 0.21
CA PHE A 171 -16.29 8.05 0.61
C PHE A 171 -15.39 7.63 1.77
N GLN A 172 -14.87 8.61 2.51
CA GLN A 172 -13.95 8.40 3.64
C GLN A 172 -12.70 7.58 3.27
N ARG A 173 -12.23 7.75 2.02
CA ARG A 173 -11.03 7.10 1.49
C ARG A 173 -9.77 7.60 2.19
N ASP A 174 -8.75 6.75 2.17
CA ASP A 174 -7.38 7.07 2.57
C ASP A 174 -6.36 6.42 1.63
N ALA A 175 -5.09 6.79 1.79
CA ALA A 175 -3.98 6.05 1.23
C ALA A 175 -3.29 5.27 2.34
N LEU A 176 -3.09 3.97 2.15
CA LEU A 176 -2.29 3.15 3.05
C LEU A 176 -0.86 3.10 2.54
N CYS A 177 0.00 3.89 3.18
CA CYS A 177 1.40 4.04 2.83
C CYS A 177 2.27 3.11 3.67
N CYS A 178 3.30 2.56 3.06
CA CYS A 178 4.41 1.99 3.80
C CYS A 178 5.73 2.24 3.07
N ASP A 179 6.82 2.15 3.82
CA ASP A 179 8.15 2.12 3.24
C ASP A 179 8.71 0.69 3.35
N ILE A 180 9.50 0.28 2.37
CA ILE A 180 10.37 -0.89 2.42
C ILE A 180 11.80 -0.47 2.07
N PHE A 181 12.78 -1.28 2.46
CA PHE A 181 14.18 -1.05 2.22
C PHE A 181 14.76 -2.19 1.39
N LEU A 182 15.20 -1.87 0.17
CA LEU A 182 15.74 -2.86 -0.77
C LEU A 182 17.26 -2.72 -0.88
N PRO A 183 18.01 -3.82 -1.06
CA PRO A 183 19.42 -3.76 -1.43
C PRO A 183 19.64 -2.89 -2.67
N SER A 184 20.68 -2.07 -2.65
CA SER A 184 21.02 -1.15 -3.74
C SER A 184 22.45 -1.39 -4.21
N GLY A 185 22.73 -2.56 -4.80
CA GLY A 185 24.08 -2.94 -5.21
C GLY A 185 25.03 -2.97 -4.00
N SER A 186 26.16 -2.26 -4.09
CA SER A 186 27.14 -2.11 -2.99
C SER A 186 26.82 -0.98 -2.01
N ALA A 187 25.68 -0.30 -2.16
CA ALA A 187 25.26 0.82 -1.31
C ALA A 187 24.32 0.32 -0.18
N PRO A 188 24.15 1.12 0.90
CA PRO A 188 23.16 0.83 1.95
C PRO A 188 21.75 0.64 1.38
N LEU A 189 20.90 -0.06 2.15
CA LEU A 189 19.52 -0.31 1.75
C LEU A 189 18.82 0.99 1.35
N SER A 190 18.17 0.96 0.20
CA SER A 190 17.50 2.12 -0.37
C SER A 190 16.00 2.02 -0.18
N ARG A 191 15.41 3.11 0.34
CA ARG A 191 13.97 3.22 0.61
C ARG A 191 13.15 3.15 -0.68
N VAL A 192 12.04 2.44 -0.62
CA VAL A 192 10.98 2.46 -1.62
C VAL A 192 9.66 2.68 -0.90
N ARG A 193 8.95 3.77 -1.25
CA ARG A 193 7.61 4.03 -0.73
C ARG A 193 6.57 3.31 -1.56
N LEU A 194 5.70 2.56 -0.90
CA LEU A 194 4.58 1.86 -1.52
C LEU A 194 3.28 2.47 -1.00
N ILE A 195 2.35 2.80 -1.89
CA ILE A 195 1.09 3.46 -1.51
C ILE A 195 -0.09 2.71 -2.13
N ASN A 196 -0.88 2.05 -1.27
CA ASN A 196 -2.13 1.39 -1.64
C ASN A 196 -3.28 2.40 -1.58
N VAL A 197 -4.00 2.57 -2.68
CA VAL A 197 -5.09 3.54 -2.79
C VAL A 197 -6.42 2.92 -3.20
N HIS A 198 -7.49 3.50 -2.72
CA HIS A 198 -8.82 3.36 -3.30
C HIS A 198 -9.40 4.77 -3.40
N LEU A 199 -9.28 5.40 -4.57
CA LEU A 199 -9.71 6.79 -4.77
C LEU A 199 -11.23 6.91 -4.79
N ASP A 200 -11.73 8.15 -4.69
CA ASP A 200 -13.17 8.43 -4.69
C ASP A 200 -13.86 7.83 -5.91
N SER A 201 -14.91 7.07 -5.65
CA SER A 201 -15.69 6.36 -6.68
C SER A 201 -16.74 7.27 -7.32
N LEU A 202 -17.42 6.76 -8.34
CA LEU A 202 -18.53 7.40 -9.06
C LEU A 202 -18.17 8.71 -9.81
N PRO A 203 -18.92 9.07 -10.87
CA PRO A 203 -18.72 10.30 -11.62
C PRO A 203 -19.36 11.52 -10.93
N ILE A 204 -18.96 11.82 -9.69
CA ILE A 204 -19.49 12.96 -8.93
C ILE A 204 -18.66 14.22 -9.19
N GLN A 205 -19.31 15.31 -9.58
CA GLN A 205 -18.67 16.61 -9.80
C GLN A 205 -18.93 17.60 -8.64
N PRO A 206 -17.91 18.39 -8.19
CA PRO A 206 -16.52 18.28 -8.57
C PRO A 206 -15.88 16.99 -8.02
N SER A 207 -15.02 16.37 -8.84
CA SER A 207 -14.23 15.19 -8.48
C SER A 207 -13.26 15.50 -7.34
N LYS A 208 -13.00 14.50 -6.49
CA LYS A 208 -11.94 14.58 -5.47
C LYS A 208 -10.67 13.86 -5.90
N ARG A 209 -10.71 13.01 -6.94
CA ARG A 209 -9.54 12.25 -7.41
C ARG A 209 -8.33 13.13 -7.77
N PRO A 210 -8.48 14.33 -8.39
CA PRO A 210 -7.34 15.21 -8.65
C PRO A 210 -6.55 15.60 -7.40
N ILE A 211 -7.23 16.08 -6.36
CA ILE A 211 -6.56 16.48 -5.12
C ILE A 211 -6.02 15.27 -4.34
N GLN A 212 -6.73 14.14 -4.40
CA GLN A 212 -6.26 12.90 -3.77
C GLN A 212 -4.94 12.44 -4.38
N LEU A 213 -4.86 12.35 -5.71
CA LEU A 213 -3.64 11.91 -6.39
C LEU A 213 -2.50 12.92 -6.25
N SER A 214 -2.79 14.23 -6.24
CA SER A 214 -1.78 15.27 -5.98
C SER A 214 -1.11 15.11 -4.62
N ILE A 215 -1.89 14.83 -3.58
CA ILE A 215 -1.36 14.55 -2.25
C ILE A 215 -0.51 13.27 -2.28
N ILE A 216 -0.98 12.22 -2.93
CA ILE A 216 -0.24 10.94 -3.02
C ILE A 216 1.10 11.14 -3.76
N ALA A 217 1.09 11.88 -4.87
CA ALA A 217 2.28 12.19 -5.65
C ALA A 217 3.30 13.02 -4.87
N SER A 218 2.85 13.97 -4.02
CA SER A 218 3.77 14.71 -3.15
C SER A 218 4.44 13.79 -2.12
N TYR A 219 3.73 12.80 -1.56
CA TYR A 219 4.30 11.79 -0.67
C TYR A 219 5.29 10.85 -1.37
N LEU A 220 5.06 10.48 -2.63
CA LEU A 220 6.04 9.73 -3.43
C LEU A 220 7.29 10.55 -3.71
N ARG A 221 7.14 11.80 -4.14
CA ARG A 221 8.27 12.71 -4.41
C ARG A 221 9.13 12.94 -3.18
N ALA A 222 8.51 13.12 -2.01
CA ALA A 222 9.24 13.24 -0.75
C ALA A 222 10.11 12.01 -0.45
N ALA A 223 9.68 10.80 -0.83
CA ALA A 223 10.48 9.58 -0.68
C ALA A 223 11.58 9.42 -1.73
N GLY A 224 11.52 10.16 -2.84
CA GLY A 224 12.45 10.07 -3.97
C GLY A 224 12.29 8.82 -4.84
N ARG A 225 11.74 7.72 -4.31
CA ARG A 225 11.47 6.49 -5.05
C ARG A 225 10.27 5.74 -4.47
N GLY A 226 9.36 5.30 -5.34
CA GLY A 226 8.17 4.57 -4.88
C GLY A 226 7.18 4.21 -5.98
N VAL A 227 6.12 3.53 -5.58
CA VAL A 227 5.00 3.10 -6.41
C VAL A 227 3.69 3.41 -5.69
N VAL A 228 2.73 3.97 -6.42
CA VAL A 228 1.32 3.99 -6.03
C VAL A 228 0.58 2.98 -6.88
N ALA A 229 -0.27 2.16 -6.27
CA ALA A 229 -1.12 1.20 -6.96
C ALA A 229 -2.42 1.00 -6.18
N GLY A 230 -3.47 0.54 -6.86
CA GLY A 230 -4.77 0.35 -6.24
C GLY A 230 -5.91 0.59 -7.21
N ASP A 231 -7.08 0.91 -6.65
CA ASP A 231 -8.24 1.28 -7.44
C ASP A 231 -8.33 2.80 -7.57
N PHE A 232 -7.96 3.31 -8.74
CA PHE A 232 -7.96 4.73 -9.04
C PHE A 232 -9.36 5.24 -9.41
N ASN A 233 -10.32 4.35 -9.68
CA ASN A 233 -11.67 4.70 -10.15
C ASN A 233 -11.69 5.77 -11.26
N PRO A 234 -10.97 5.61 -12.40
CA PRO A 234 -11.06 6.56 -13.52
C PRO A 234 -12.43 6.41 -14.19
N VAL A 235 -13.36 7.32 -13.88
CA VAL A 235 -14.77 7.25 -14.31
C VAL A 235 -15.28 8.56 -14.93
N LEU A 236 -14.43 9.59 -14.98
CA LEU A 236 -14.69 10.86 -15.65
C LEU A 236 -13.60 11.11 -16.70
N PRO A 237 -13.90 11.83 -17.80
CA PRO A 237 -12.90 12.16 -18.82
C PRO A 237 -11.68 12.93 -18.30
N GLU A 238 -11.85 13.73 -17.25
CA GLU A 238 -10.73 14.44 -16.59
C GLU A 238 -9.72 13.50 -15.91
N ASP A 239 -10.11 12.24 -15.65
CA ASP A 239 -9.25 11.26 -15.00
C ASP A 239 -8.08 10.84 -15.91
N ASP A 240 -8.22 10.96 -17.23
CA ASP A 240 -7.20 10.61 -18.22
C ASP A 240 -5.91 11.46 -18.05
N ALA A 241 -6.06 12.70 -17.57
CA ALA A 241 -4.94 13.62 -17.36
C ALA A 241 -4.28 13.47 -15.98
N LEU A 242 -4.85 12.67 -15.07
CA LEU A 242 -4.42 12.63 -13.66
C LEU A 242 -2.97 12.19 -13.49
N ILE A 243 -2.55 11.15 -14.21
CA ILE A 243 -1.20 10.60 -14.10
C ILE A 243 -0.17 11.64 -14.57
N GLY A 244 -0.36 12.20 -15.77
CA GLY A 244 0.54 13.20 -16.35
C GLY A 244 0.59 14.52 -15.57
N THR A 245 -0.57 15.00 -15.08
CA THR A 245 -0.65 16.22 -14.24
C THR A 245 0.17 16.11 -12.95
N ASN A 246 0.36 14.88 -12.46
CA ASN A 246 1.12 14.61 -11.25
C ASN A 246 2.56 14.16 -11.50
N GLU A 247 3.03 14.25 -12.76
CA GLU A 247 4.38 13.82 -13.17
C GLU A 247 4.65 12.33 -12.81
N LEU A 248 3.59 11.53 -12.77
CA LEU A 248 3.67 10.10 -12.55
C LEU A 248 3.80 9.38 -13.88
N LYS A 249 4.31 8.15 -13.82
CA LYS A 249 4.45 7.26 -14.98
C LYS A 249 3.51 6.08 -14.82
N ASP A 250 2.72 5.79 -15.84
CA ASP A 250 1.84 4.62 -15.86
C ASP A 250 2.64 3.38 -16.28
N VAL A 251 2.75 2.42 -15.36
CA VAL A 251 3.53 1.18 -15.57
C VAL A 251 2.92 0.33 -16.68
N TRP A 252 1.60 0.30 -16.84
CA TRP A 252 0.95 -0.47 -17.89
C TRP A 252 1.23 0.15 -19.25
N ALA A 253 0.98 1.46 -19.41
CA ALA A 253 1.21 2.16 -20.67
C ALA A 253 2.68 2.08 -21.12
N ASP A 254 3.62 2.10 -20.18
CA ASP A 254 5.04 1.95 -20.46
C ASP A 254 5.44 0.56 -20.97
N LEU A 255 4.94 -0.48 -20.30
CA LEU A 255 5.37 -1.86 -20.54
C LEU A 255 4.56 -2.53 -21.65
N ARG A 256 3.31 -2.08 -21.85
CA ARG A 256 2.31 -2.65 -22.76
C ARG A 256 1.59 -1.53 -23.53
N PRO A 257 2.31 -0.69 -24.30
CA PRO A 257 1.72 0.47 -24.98
C PRO A 257 0.62 0.11 -26.00
N GLU A 258 0.61 -1.14 -26.48
CA GLU A 258 -0.34 -1.63 -27.48
C GLU A 258 -1.57 -2.34 -26.86
N GLU A 259 -1.67 -2.41 -25.53
CA GLU A 259 -2.77 -3.10 -24.84
C GLU A 259 -3.61 -2.11 -24.01
N ASP A 260 -4.94 -2.15 -24.15
CA ASP A 260 -5.85 -1.23 -23.45
C ASP A 260 -5.80 -1.34 -21.91
N GLY A 261 -5.39 -2.50 -21.37
CA GLY A 261 -5.18 -2.65 -19.93
C GLY A 261 -6.43 -2.63 -19.05
N PHE A 262 -7.60 -2.99 -19.58
CA PHE A 262 -8.84 -2.98 -18.81
C PHE A 262 -8.77 -3.89 -17.57
N THR A 263 -8.90 -3.29 -16.39
CA THR A 263 -8.95 -4.01 -15.10
C THR A 263 -10.37 -4.20 -14.56
N LYS A 264 -11.35 -3.51 -15.15
CA LYS A 264 -12.78 -3.67 -14.88
C LYS A 264 -13.54 -3.65 -16.20
N LEU A 265 -14.12 -4.79 -16.56
CA LEU A 265 -15.01 -4.88 -17.72
C LEU A 265 -16.38 -4.33 -17.32
N LYS A 266 -16.99 -3.49 -18.17
CA LYS A 266 -18.40 -3.16 -18.02
C LYS A 266 -19.18 -4.46 -18.15
N GLY A 267 -19.83 -4.88 -17.07
CA GLY A 267 -20.79 -5.97 -17.14
C GLY A 267 -21.87 -5.59 -18.15
N SER A 268 -22.16 -6.47 -19.10
CA SER A 268 -23.35 -6.35 -19.93
C SER A 268 -24.53 -6.15 -19.01
N SER A 269 -25.21 -5.01 -19.13
CA SER A 269 -26.51 -4.82 -18.49
C SER A 269 -27.44 -5.87 -19.10
N VAL A 270 -27.71 -6.93 -18.35
CA VAL A 270 -28.83 -7.84 -18.63
C VAL A 270 -30.05 -7.29 -17.91
#